data_AF-A0A328S7A7-F1
#
_entry.id   AF-A0A328S7A7-F1
#
_cell.length_a   1.000
_cell.length_b   1.000
_cell.length_c   1.000
_cell.angle_alpha   90.00
_cell.angle_beta   90.00
_cell.angle_gamma   90.00
#
_symmetry.space_group_name_H-M   'P 1'
#
loop_
_entity.id
_entity.type
_entity.pdbx_description
1 polymer ?
#
loop_
_entity_poly.entity_id
_entity_poly.type
_entity_poly.pdbx_seq_one_letter_code
_entity_poly.pdbx_strand_id
1 'polypeptide(L)'
;MFTDNIIKEEMPVNLYKKIMIARKKFKDKGITKSGYNKFQNFAYYELKDIIPEAIEICLELNLATRFTYVNNHYSLKVYDLENKEETEFCMPGKEYSNDGNINTQLQNLGKIQTYIRRYLYMQFLDITENDVVDAESQPKKNLKYPVR
;
A
#
# COMPACT_ATOMS: atom_id res chain seq x y z
N MET A 1 -11.41 25.12 20.98
CA MET A 1 -11.11 23.80 21.58
C MET A 1 -11.94 22.79 20.82
N PHE A 2 -11.36 22.11 19.84
CA PHE A 2 -11.99 20.96 19.20
C PHE A 2 -11.37 19.73 19.84
N THR A 3 -12.02 19.24 20.90
CA THR A 3 -11.78 17.90 21.42
C THR A 3 -12.81 16.99 20.78
N ASP A 4 -12.56 16.62 19.53
CA ASP A 4 -13.12 15.38 19.02
C ASP A 4 -12.04 14.33 19.27
N ASN A 5 -12.19 13.64 20.39
CA ASN A 5 -11.47 12.41 20.63
C ASN A 5 -11.74 11.52 19.42
N ILE A 6 -10.74 11.38 18.54
CA ILE A 6 -10.70 10.32 17.54
C ILE A 6 -10.50 9.04 18.34
N ILE A 7 -11.59 8.53 18.92
CA ILE A 7 -11.67 7.12 19.28
C ILE A 7 -11.63 6.42 17.93
N LYS A 8 -10.44 5.98 17.53
CA LYS A 8 -10.33 5.02 16.46
C LYS A 8 -11.04 3.78 17.00
N GLU A 9 -12.29 3.54 16.59
CA GLU A 9 -13.01 2.33 16.97
C GLU A 9 -12.07 1.16 16.76
N GLU A 10 -11.84 0.39 17.84
CA GLU A 10 -11.01 -0.80 17.76
C GLU A 10 -11.58 -1.72 16.67
N MET A 11 -10.70 -2.32 15.87
CA MET A 11 -11.14 -3.19 14.79
C MET A 11 -12.03 -4.31 15.36
N PRO A 12 -13.24 -4.52 14.81
CA PRO A 12 -14.13 -5.57 15.29
C PRO A 12 -13.45 -6.94 15.33
N VAL A 13 -13.66 -7.70 16.41
CA VAL A 13 -12.88 -8.92 16.71
C VAL A 13 -13.04 -10.00 15.63
N ASN A 14 -14.25 -10.16 15.05
CA ASN A 14 -14.48 -11.16 14.00
C ASN A 14 -13.76 -10.77 12.71
N LEU A 15 -13.89 -9.51 12.30
CA LEU A 15 -13.13 -8.95 11.18
C LEU A 15 -11.62 -9.10 11.40
N TYR A 16 -11.09 -8.73 12.58
CA TYR A 16 -9.66 -8.88 12.88
C TYR A 16 -9.19 -10.34 12.74
N LYS A 17 -9.98 -11.31 13.23
CA LYS A 17 -9.70 -12.74 13.06
C LYS A 17 -9.64 -13.13 11.58
N LYS A 18 -10.60 -12.69 10.77
CA LYS A 18 -10.61 -12.96 9.31
C LYS A 18 -9.42 -12.32 8.61
N ILE A 19 -9.07 -11.08 8.95
CA ILE A 19 -7.89 -10.39 8.42
C ILE A 19 -6.62 -11.18 8.77
N MET A 20 -6.49 -11.70 9.99
CA MET A 20 -5.34 -12.54 10.34
C MET A 20 -5.26 -13.84 9.53
N ILE A 21 -6.40 -14.45 9.22
CA ILE A 21 -6.44 -15.62 8.32
C ILE A 21 -6.06 -15.22 6.89
N ALA A 22 -6.53 -14.06 6.40
CA ALA A 22 -6.19 -13.55 5.08
C ALA A 22 -4.67 -13.32 4.93
N ARG A 23 -4.05 -12.69 5.94
CA ARG A 23 -2.59 -12.47 6.02
C ARG A 23 -1.81 -13.77 5.96
N LYS A 24 -2.23 -14.76 6.76
CA LYS A 24 -1.61 -16.10 6.75
C LYS A 24 -1.73 -16.75 5.36
N LYS A 25 -2.94 -16.78 4.78
CA LYS A 25 -3.18 -17.37 3.46
C LYS A 25 -2.31 -16.71 2.39
N PHE A 26 -2.23 -15.39 2.37
CA PHE A 26 -1.41 -14.66 1.41
C PHE A 26 0.08 -15.00 1.56
N LYS A 27 0.59 -15.00 2.80
CA LYS A 27 1.98 -15.39 3.09
C LYS A 27 2.29 -16.82 2.64
N ASP A 28 1.39 -17.75 2.93
CA ASP A 28 1.58 -19.17 2.62
C ASP A 28 1.57 -19.46 1.11
N LYS A 29 1.02 -18.57 0.27
CA LYS A 29 1.09 -18.70 -1.19
C LYS A 29 2.49 -18.48 -1.77
N GLY A 30 3.42 -17.88 -1.02
CA GLY A 30 4.80 -17.70 -1.46
C GLY A 30 4.95 -16.84 -2.72
N ILE A 31 4.11 -15.80 -2.86
CA ILE A 31 4.04 -14.95 -4.05
C ILE A 31 5.39 -14.27 -4.29
N THR A 32 5.88 -14.36 -5.52
CA THR A 32 7.13 -13.73 -5.95
C THR A 32 6.89 -12.33 -6.48
N LYS A 33 7.78 -11.39 -6.13
CA LYS A 33 7.79 -10.02 -6.63
C LYS A 33 8.07 -10.00 -8.13
N SER A 34 7.20 -9.39 -8.94
CA SER A 34 7.42 -9.23 -10.38
C SER A 34 8.09 -7.91 -10.76
N GLY A 35 8.02 -6.91 -9.88
CA GLY A 35 8.56 -5.58 -10.11
C GLY A 35 10.05 -5.52 -9.83
N TYR A 36 10.79 -4.76 -10.63
CA TYR A 36 12.22 -4.53 -10.44
C TYR A 36 12.60 -3.07 -10.66
N ASN A 37 13.11 -2.43 -9.62
CA ASN A 37 13.67 -1.09 -9.73
C ASN A 37 15.14 -1.18 -10.15
N LYS A 38 15.43 -0.86 -11.41
CA LYS A 38 16.81 -0.90 -11.94
C LYS A 38 17.74 0.15 -11.33
N PHE A 39 17.20 1.29 -10.85
CA PHE A 39 18.01 2.38 -10.31
C PHE A 39 18.48 2.09 -8.88
N GLN A 40 17.63 1.48 -8.08
CA GLN A 40 17.90 1.15 -6.67
C GLN A 40 18.18 -0.36 -6.47
N ASN A 41 18.20 -1.14 -7.54
CA ASN A 41 18.57 -2.54 -7.59
C ASN A 41 17.80 -3.45 -6.62
N PHE A 42 16.49 -3.24 -6.48
CA PHE A 42 15.62 -4.07 -5.63
C PHE A 42 14.33 -4.50 -6.33
N ALA A 43 13.84 -5.67 -5.93
CA ALA A 43 12.55 -6.21 -6.37
C ALA A 43 11.42 -5.75 -5.44
N TYR A 44 10.25 -5.48 -5.99
CA TYR A 44 9.08 -4.99 -5.27
C TYR A 44 7.79 -5.67 -5.78
N TYR A 45 6.75 -5.72 -4.96
CA TYR A 45 5.47 -6.26 -5.39
C TYR A 45 4.75 -5.30 -6.35
N GLU A 46 4.19 -5.82 -7.43
CA GLU A 46 3.26 -5.09 -8.28
C GLU A 46 1.80 -5.37 -7.86
N LEU A 47 0.87 -4.51 -8.29
CA LEU A 47 -0.55 -4.75 -8.02
C LEU A 47 -1.05 -6.08 -8.56
N LYS A 48 -0.51 -6.55 -9.69
CA LYS A 48 -0.86 -7.85 -10.27
C LYS A 48 -0.37 -9.05 -9.44
N ASP A 49 0.63 -8.84 -8.57
CA ASP A 49 1.13 -9.89 -7.67
C ASP A 49 0.20 -10.01 -6.45
N ILE A 50 -0.36 -8.88 -6.02
CA ILE A 50 -1.12 -8.82 -4.76
C ILE A 50 -2.63 -8.98 -4.99
N ILE A 51 -3.21 -8.19 -5.90
CA ILE A 51 -4.67 -8.03 -6.00
C ILE A 51 -5.39 -9.33 -6.40
N PRO A 52 -4.96 -10.09 -7.42
CA PRO A 52 -5.65 -11.33 -7.79
C PRO A 52 -5.73 -12.31 -6.62
N GLU A 53 -4.61 -12.48 -5.91
CA GLU A 53 -4.52 -13.38 -4.76
C GLU A 53 -5.32 -12.88 -3.56
N ALA A 54 -5.33 -11.56 -3.34
CA ALA A 54 -6.17 -10.93 -2.32
C ALA A 54 -7.66 -11.13 -2.59
N ILE A 55 -8.10 -11.08 -3.85
CA ILE A 55 -9.50 -11.29 -4.24
C ILE A 55 -9.93 -12.72 -3.90
N GLU A 56 -9.16 -13.73 -4.29
CA GLU A 56 -9.47 -15.13 -4.00
C GLU A 56 -9.58 -15.37 -2.49
N ILE A 57 -8.62 -14.86 -1.72
CA ILE A 57 -8.63 -14.97 -0.24
C ILE A 57 -9.84 -14.25 0.37
N CYS A 58 -10.19 -13.06 -0.13
CA CYS A 58 -11.34 -12.32 0.36
C CYS A 58 -12.65 -13.07 0.08
N LEU A 59 -12.82 -13.64 -1.11
CA LEU A 59 -13.98 -14.46 -1.47
C LEU A 59 -14.12 -15.68 -0.54
N GLU A 60 -13.02 -16.39 -0.28
CA GLU A 60 -13.01 -17.54 0.65
C GLU A 60 -13.43 -17.17 2.08
N LEU A 61 -13.19 -15.93 2.51
CA LEU A 61 -13.44 -15.46 3.88
C LEU A 61 -14.72 -14.63 4.02
N ASN A 62 -15.52 -14.50 2.95
CA ASN A 62 -16.66 -13.59 2.88
C ASN A 62 -16.27 -12.14 3.25
N LEU A 63 -15.11 -11.71 2.75
CA LEU A 63 -14.64 -10.34 2.83
C LEU A 63 -14.81 -9.63 1.48
N ALA A 64 -15.05 -8.32 1.52
CA ALA A 64 -14.94 -7.46 0.35
C ALA A 64 -13.97 -6.31 0.61
N THR A 65 -13.30 -5.83 -0.43
CA THR A 65 -12.41 -4.67 -0.34
C THR A 65 -12.84 -3.59 -1.33
N ARG A 66 -12.79 -2.31 -0.91
CA ARG A 66 -13.12 -1.17 -1.76
C ARG A 66 -12.04 -0.09 -1.63
N PHE A 67 -11.36 0.18 -2.73
CA PHE A 67 -10.42 1.30 -2.82
C PHE A 67 -11.17 2.59 -3.18
N THR A 68 -10.97 3.65 -2.41
CA THR A 68 -11.62 4.96 -2.60
C THR A 68 -10.64 6.12 -2.44
N TYR A 69 -11.00 7.27 -3.03
CA TYR A 69 -10.33 8.54 -2.80
C TYR A 69 -11.39 9.60 -2.48
N VAL A 70 -11.38 10.13 -1.26
CA VAL A 70 -12.37 11.10 -0.77
C VAL A 70 -11.64 12.12 0.10
N ASN A 71 -11.98 13.41 -0.02
CA ASN A 71 -11.44 14.49 0.82
C ASN A 71 -9.91 14.46 0.96
N ASN A 72 -9.19 14.29 -0.16
CA ASN A 72 -7.73 14.19 -0.18
C ASN A 72 -7.15 13.02 0.64
N HIS A 73 -7.90 11.93 0.79
CA HIS A 73 -7.45 10.69 1.44
C HIS A 73 -7.76 9.50 0.54
N TYR A 74 -6.75 8.65 0.35
CA TYR A 74 -6.95 7.34 -0.26
C TYR A 74 -7.24 6.33 0.84
N SER A 75 -8.22 5.48 0.61
CA SER A 75 -8.55 4.43 1.57
C SER A 75 -8.85 3.10 0.92
N LEU A 76 -8.59 2.03 1.67
CA LEU A 76 -9.00 0.68 1.38
C LEU A 76 -9.92 0.23 2.52
N LYS A 77 -11.23 0.25 2.24
CA LYS A 77 -12.24 -0.30 3.14
C LYS A 77 -12.28 -1.81 3.00
N VAL A 78 -12.37 -2.50 4.13
CA VAL A 78 -12.52 -3.96 4.19
C VAL A 78 -13.80 -4.26 4.95
N TYR A 79 -14.67 -5.06 4.34
CA TYR A 79 -15.99 -5.39 4.84
C TYR A 79 -16.06 -6.88 5.16
N ASP A 80 -16.57 -7.23 6.35
CA ASP A 80 -17.06 -8.56 6.65
C ASP A 80 -18.54 -8.65 6.22
N LEU A 81 -18.81 -9.44 5.19
CA LEU A 81 -20.14 -9.57 4.61
C LEU A 81 -21.10 -10.40 5.48
N GLU A 82 -20.57 -11.19 6.41
CA GLU A 82 -21.37 -12.01 7.32
C GLU A 82 -21.77 -11.21 8.56
N ASN A 83 -20.77 -10.59 9.22
CA ASN A 83 -20.98 -9.87 10.48
C ASN A 83 -21.38 -8.40 10.28
N LYS A 84 -21.35 -7.89 9.05
CA LYS A 84 -21.61 -6.47 8.71
C LYS A 84 -20.66 -5.52 9.45
N GLU A 85 -19.43 -5.98 9.66
CA GLU A 85 -18.35 -5.21 10.27
C GLU A 85 -17.50 -4.57 9.17
N GLU A 86 -16.88 -3.42 9.44
CA GLU A 86 -15.94 -2.80 8.51
C GLU A 86 -14.72 -2.25 9.22
N THR A 87 -13.63 -2.09 8.46
CA THR A 87 -12.45 -1.35 8.87
C THR A 87 -11.86 -0.63 7.67
N GLU A 88 -10.98 0.33 7.93
CA GLU A 88 -10.39 1.16 6.89
C GLU A 88 -8.89 1.35 7.10
N PHE A 89 -8.14 1.14 6.02
CA PHE A 89 -6.74 1.53 5.90
C PHE A 89 -6.66 2.82 5.09
N CYS A 90 -5.90 3.81 5.55
CA CYS A 90 -5.85 5.14 4.93
C CYS A 90 -4.42 5.60 4.67
N MET A 91 -4.25 6.34 3.58
CA MET A 91 -3.03 7.06 3.22
C MET A 91 -3.40 8.49 2.82
N PRO A 92 -2.61 9.50 3.22
CA PRO A 92 -2.86 10.88 2.80
C PRO A 92 -2.74 10.98 1.27
N GLY A 93 -3.67 11.71 0.67
CA GLY A 93 -3.51 12.21 -0.68
C GLY A 93 -2.43 13.29 -0.71
N LYS A 94 -1.74 13.40 -1.84
CA LYS A 94 -0.79 14.50 -2.07
C LYS A 94 -1.44 15.50 -2.99
N GLU A 95 -1.36 16.78 -2.65
CA GLU A 95 -1.70 17.86 -3.59
C GLU A 95 -0.72 17.84 -4.77
N TYR A 96 -1.25 17.95 -5.98
CA TYR A 96 -0.46 17.90 -7.21
C TYR A 96 -0.25 19.31 -7.77
N SER A 97 0.94 19.57 -8.31
CA SER A 97 1.14 20.76 -9.13
C SER A 97 0.45 20.57 -10.48
N ASN A 98 -0.28 21.60 -10.93
CA ASN A 98 -1.00 21.58 -12.20
C ASN A 98 -0.07 21.86 -13.41
N ASP A 99 1.20 21.45 -13.31
CA ASP A 99 2.21 21.73 -14.31
C ASP A 99 2.14 20.73 -15.46
N GLY A 100 2.33 21.22 -16.68
CA GLY A 100 2.29 20.41 -17.91
C GLY A 100 0.89 20.23 -18.49
N ASN A 101 0.79 19.46 -19.59
CA ASN A 101 -0.47 19.22 -20.27
C ASN A 101 -1.36 18.21 -19.52
N ILE A 102 -2.66 18.18 -19.86
CA ILE A 102 -3.66 17.32 -19.21
C ILE A 102 -3.30 15.83 -19.23
N ASN A 103 -2.65 15.35 -20.30
CA ASN A 103 -2.24 13.95 -20.42
C ASN A 103 -1.13 13.60 -19.42
N THR A 104 -0.14 14.47 -19.27
CA THR A 104 0.93 14.31 -18.28
C THR A 104 0.37 14.33 -16.85
N GLN A 105 -0.55 15.24 -16.56
CA GLN A 105 -1.21 15.32 -15.25
C GLN A 105 -1.97 14.02 -14.93
N LEU A 106 -2.76 13.50 -15.86
CA LEU A 106 -3.51 12.26 -15.68
C LEU A 106 -2.60 11.03 -15.50
N GLN A 107 -1.50 10.96 -16.27
CA GLN A 107 -0.50 9.89 -16.10
C GLN A 107 0.16 9.93 -14.72
N ASN A 108 0.50 11.12 -14.23
CA ASN A 108 1.10 11.28 -12.91
C ASN A 108 0.11 10.86 -11.81
N LEU A 109 -1.15 11.28 -11.91
CA LEU A 109 -2.21 10.85 -11.00
C LEU A 109 -2.38 9.31 -10.99
N GLY A 110 -2.39 8.68 -12.17
CA GLY A 110 -2.50 7.24 -12.32
C GLY A 110 -1.33 6.47 -11.67
N LYS A 111 -0.09 6.98 -11.80
CA LYS A 111 1.09 6.42 -11.13
C LYS A 111 0.93 6.48 -9.61
N ILE A 112 0.46 7.60 -9.08
CA ILE A 112 0.34 7.82 -7.64
C ILE A 112 -0.79 6.98 -7.07
N GLN A 113 -1.94 6.92 -7.74
CA GLN A 113 -3.03 6.03 -7.36
C GLN A 113 -2.59 4.55 -7.34
N THR A 114 -1.83 4.12 -8.35
CA THR A 114 -1.27 2.76 -8.41
C THR A 114 -0.33 2.49 -7.23
N TYR A 115 0.53 3.46 -6.92
CA TYR A 115 1.47 3.38 -5.80
C TYR A 115 0.73 3.27 -4.47
N ILE A 116 -0.20 4.20 -4.19
CA ILE A 116 -0.92 4.23 -2.92
C ILE A 116 -1.82 3.01 -2.76
N ARG A 117 -2.52 2.58 -3.82
CA ARG A 117 -3.33 1.36 -3.78
C ARG A 117 -2.50 0.16 -3.35
N ARG A 118 -1.27 0.03 -3.86
CA ARG A 118 -0.37 -1.05 -3.48
C ARG A 118 -0.04 -1.00 -1.98
N TYR A 119 0.34 0.16 -1.46
CA TYR A 119 0.66 0.31 -0.04
C TYR A 119 -0.52 -0.01 0.87
N LEU A 120 -1.74 0.38 0.48
CA LEU A 120 -2.94 0.04 1.24
C LEU A 120 -3.22 -1.47 1.27
N TYR A 121 -3.03 -2.17 0.14
CA TYR A 121 -3.14 -3.64 0.13
C TYR A 121 -2.02 -4.30 0.93
N MET A 122 -0.79 -3.75 0.89
CA MET A 122 0.31 -4.24 1.73
C MET A 122 0.01 -4.05 3.21
N GLN A 123 -0.61 -2.94 3.62
CA GLN A 123 -1.02 -2.70 5.01
C GLN A 123 -2.15 -3.64 5.44
N PHE A 124 -3.12 -3.90 4.57
CA PHE A 124 -4.20 -4.86 4.81
C PHE A 124 -3.64 -6.28 5.02
N LEU A 125 -2.80 -6.74 4.10
CA LEU A 125 -2.23 -8.09 4.08
C LEU A 125 -0.95 -8.25 4.91
N ASP A 126 -0.52 -7.19 5.60
CA ASP A 126 0.70 -7.16 6.41
C ASP A 126 1.94 -7.65 5.64
N ILE A 127 2.03 -7.23 4.38
CA ILE A 127 3.16 -7.55 3.51
C ILE A 127 4.34 -6.69 3.95
N THR A 128 5.32 -7.32 4.56
CA THR A 128 6.59 -6.69 4.88
C THR A 128 7.52 -6.73 3.66
N GLU A 129 8.17 -5.61 3.38
CA GLU A 129 9.37 -5.61 2.54
C GLU A 129 10.59 -5.81 3.45
N ASN A 130 11.73 -6.21 2.87
CA ASN A 130 12.97 -6.12 3.63
C ASN A 130 13.14 -4.66 4.05
N ASP A 131 13.56 -4.40 5.29
CA ASP A 131 13.87 -3.05 5.76
C ASP A 131 14.93 -2.44 4.84
N VAL A 132 14.50 -1.70 3.83
CA VAL A 132 15.39 -0.81 3.09
C VAL A 132 15.47 0.44 3.95
N VAL A 133 16.32 0.38 4.97
CA VAL A 133 16.82 1.60 5.60
C VAL A 133 17.60 2.29 4.49
N ASP A 134 16.96 3.24 3.82
CA ASP A 134 17.65 4.16 2.93
C ASP A 134 18.74 4.82 3.77
N ALA A 135 19.98 4.39 3.56
CA ALA A 135 21.14 5.19 3.91
C ALA A 135 20.99 6.46 3.06
N GLU A 136 20.46 7.51 3.69
CA GLU A 136 20.35 8.83 3.10
C GLU A 136 21.64 9.14 2.35
N SER A 137 21.47 9.36 1.04
CA SER A 137 22.39 10.05 0.15
C SER A 137 23.64 10.60 0.84
N GLN A 138 24.69 9.78 0.98
CA GLN A 138 26.00 10.34 1.25
C GLN A 138 26.36 11.19 0.03
N PRO A 139 26.69 12.49 0.20
CA PRO A 139 27.12 13.30 -0.92
C PRO A 139 28.36 12.64 -1.51
N LYS A 140 28.37 12.45 -2.84
CA LYS A 140 29.49 11.88 -3.59
C LYS A 140 30.78 12.59 -3.16
N LYS A 141 31.59 11.95 -2.32
CA LYS A 141 32.98 12.38 -2.10
C LYS A 141 33.72 12.11 -3.41
N ASN A 142 34.07 13.19 -4.11
CA ASN A 142 35.04 13.16 -5.20
C ASN A 142 36.37 12.62 -4.67
N LEU A 143 36.62 11.32 -4.78
CA LEU A 143 37.96 10.77 -4.66
C LEU A 143 38.74 11.16 -5.93
N LYS A 144 39.47 12.26 -5.84
CA LYS A 144 40.65 12.47 -6.70
C LYS A 144 41.73 11.50 -6.19
N TYR A 145 42.02 10.45 -6.97
CA TYR A 145 43.17 9.60 -6.70
C TYR A 145 44.47 10.40 -6.85
N PRO A 146 45.52 10.13 -6.04
CA PRO A 146 46.82 10.71 -6.27
C PRO A 146 47.45 10.05 -7.52
N VAL A 147 47.98 10.88 -8.42
CA VAL A 147 48.93 10.43 -9.45
C VAL A 147 50.23 10.04 -8.72
N ARG A 148 50.83 8.93 -9.17
CA ARG A 148 52.09 8.36 -8.67
C ARG A 148 53.21 9.38 -8.54
#